data_AF-A0A373DGE4-F1
#
_entry.id   AF-A0A373DGE4-F1
#
_cell.length_a   1.000
_cell.length_b   1.000
_cell.length_c   1.000
_cell.angle_alpha   90.00
_cell.angle_beta   90.00
_cell.angle_gamma   90.00
#
_symmetry.space_group_name_H-M   'P 1'
#
loop_
_entity.id
_entity.type
_entity.pdbx_description
1 polymer ?
#
loop_
_entity_poly.entity_id
_entity_poly.type
_entity_poly.pdbx_seq_one_letter_code
_entity_poly.pdbx_strand_id
1 'polypeptide(L)'
;MFITSIVTEQCIVVKVTHEKSTTSAPAPLWRRAVAEFLGAGLLVTVVVGSGIAAQRLSPDDVGLQLLENSLATALGLTVLILIFQPVSGAHLNPVVTLADRFLGTRHAPSEIVVYLVAQVTGGIGGAILANLMFQAPTAVSTTDRLSAGHLLGEVVATAGLVLLIFALARTGRSALVAPA
;
A
#
# COMPACT_ATOMS: atom_id res chain seq x y z
N MET A 1 37.58 29.17 -3.29
CA MET A 1 36.57 30.22 -3.58
C MET A 1 35.82 29.99 -4.90
N PHE A 2 35.92 28.82 -5.55
CA PHE A 2 35.20 28.53 -6.81
C PHE A 2 33.97 27.61 -6.62
N ILE A 3 33.97 26.76 -5.59
CA ILE A 3 32.88 25.80 -5.36
C ILE A 3 31.62 26.48 -4.74
N THR A 4 31.79 27.48 -3.88
CA THR A 4 30.66 28.23 -3.30
C THR A 4 29.94 29.11 -4.32
N SER A 5 30.61 29.55 -5.39
CA SER A 5 30.02 30.36 -6.45
C SER A 5 29.11 29.52 -7.37
N ILE A 6 29.53 28.28 -7.70
CA ILE A 6 28.74 27.34 -8.51
C ILE A 6 27.45 26.92 -7.79
N VAL A 7 27.50 26.68 -6.48
CA VAL A 7 26.32 26.33 -5.69
C VAL A 7 25.36 27.53 -5.58
N THR A 8 25.88 28.76 -5.53
CA THR A 8 25.05 29.97 -5.47
C THR A 8 24.39 30.30 -6.82
N GLU A 9 25.11 30.13 -7.93
CA GLU A 9 24.56 30.37 -9.27
C GLU A 9 23.57 29.27 -9.71
N GLN A 10 23.80 28.00 -9.34
CA GLN A 10 22.78 26.95 -9.53
C GLN A 10 21.52 27.19 -8.67
N CYS A 11 21.66 27.75 -7.46
CA CYS A 11 20.52 28.08 -6.61
C CYS A 11 19.69 29.26 -7.16
N ILE A 12 20.31 30.19 -7.90
CA ILE A 12 19.63 31.33 -8.52
C ILE A 12 18.94 30.94 -9.84
N VAL A 13 19.56 30.08 -10.66
CA VAL A 13 18.91 29.59 -11.90
C VAL A 13 17.70 28.71 -11.61
N VAL A 14 17.74 27.90 -10.53
CA VAL A 14 16.59 27.11 -10.09
C VAL A 14 15.44 27.99 -9.56
N LYS A 15 15.69 29.25 -9.21
CA LYS A 15 14.66 30.17 -8.68
C LYS A 15 13.99 31.06 -9.72
N VAL A 16 14.45 31.07 -10.98
CA VAL A 16 13.90 31.91 -12.08
C VAL A 16 13.50 31.06 -13.29
N THR A 17 13.01 29.86 -13.05
CA THR A 17 11.93 29.32 -13.89
C THR A 17 10.72 29.23 -12.99
N HIS A 18 9.94 30.31 -13.02
CA HIS A 18 8.57 30.37 -12.54
C HIS A 18 7.77 29.42 -13.45
N GLU A 19 7.99 28.12 -13.29
CA GLU A 19 7.15 27.11 -13.88
C GLU A 19 5.83 27.26 -13.14
N LYS A 20 4.93 28.01 -13.79
CA LYS A 20 3.49 27.86 -13.71
C LYS A 20 3.22 26.51 -13.05
N SER A 21 2.77 26.54 -11.80
CA SER A 21 2.37 25.34 -11.08
C SER A 21 1.30 24.66 -11.92
N THR A 22 1.75 23.82 -12.83
CA THR A 22 0.95 22.81 -13.47
C THR A 22 0.76 21.84 -12.32
N THR A 23 -0.30 22.06 -11.55
CA THR A 23 -0.88 20.97 -10.78
C THR A 23 -1.08 19.86 -11.79
N SER A 24 -0.16 18.89 -11.81
CA SER A 24 -0.20 17.82 -12.78
C SER A 24 -1.57 17.18 -12.63
N ALA A 25 -2.34 17.16 -13.73
CA ALA A 25 -3.67 16.59 -13.67
C ALA A 25 -3.53 15.17 -13.12
N PRO A 26 -4.40 14.75 -12.17
CA PRO A 26 -4.29 13.43 -11.58
C PRO A 26 -4.22 12.37 -12.67
N ALA A 27 -3.41 11.33 -12.45
CA ALA A 27 -3.22 10.25 -13.40
C ALA A 27 -4.58 9.72 -13.92
N PRO A 28 -4.68 9.32 -15.20
CA PRO A 28 -5.93 8.80 -15.72
C PRO A 28 -6.35 7.55 -14.95
N LEU A 29 -7.66 7.36 -14.79
CA LEU A 29 -8.25 6.32 -13.93
C LEU A 29 -7.72 4.91 -14.23
N TRP A 30 -7.52 4.56 -15.51
CA TRP A 30 -6.99 3.25 -15.89
C TRP A 30 -5.56 3.02 -15.36
N ARG A 31 -4.71 4.06 -15.33
CA ARG A 31 -3.34 3.96 -14.83
C ARG A 31 -3.32 3.81 -13.32
N ARG A 32 -4.24 4.50 -12.64
CA ARG A 32 -4.50 4.36 -11.20
C ARG A 32 -5.00 2.96 -10.86
N ALA A 33 -5.95 2.43 -11.62
CA ALA A 33 -6.49 1.09 -11.44
C ALA A 33 -5.41 0.00 -11.63
N VAL A 34 -4.55 0.13 -12.64
CA VAL A 34 -3.43 -0.79 -12.85
C VAL A 34 -2.44 -0.73 -11.68
N ALA A 35 -2.13 0.47 -11.18
CA ALA A 35 -1.27 0.63 -10.01
C ALA A 35 -1.87 -0.03 -8.76
N GLU A 36 -3.17 0.11 -8.52
CA GLU A 36 -3.87 -0.55 -7.41
C GLU A 36 -3.92 -2.07 -7.57
N PHE A 37 -4.16 -2.57 -8.79
CA PHE A 37 -4.14 -4.00 -9.10
C PHE A 37 -2.75 -4.61 -8.83
N LEU A 38 -1.70 -3.99 -9.38
CA LEU A 38 -0.32 -4.47 -9.21
C LEU A 38 0.13 -4.33 -7.77
N GLY A 39 -0.12 -3.19 -7.12
CA GLY A 39 0.27 -2.96 -5.75
C GLY A 39 -0.42 -3.92 -4.78
N ALA A 40 -1.73 -4.14 -4.91
CA ALA A 40 -2.46 -5.10 -4.08
C ALA A 40 -2.01 -6.55 -4.35
N GLY A 41 -1.79 -6.92 -5.61
CA GLY A 41 -1.30 -8.25 -5.96
C GLY A 41 0.11 -8.53 -5.45
N LEU A 42 1.03 -7.58 -5.60
CA LEU A 42 2.38 -7.70 -5.06
C LEU A 42 2.37 -7.74 -3.53
N LEU A 43 1.54 -6.92 -2.87
CA LEU A 43 1.38 -6.94 -1.42
C LEU A 43 0.92 -8.32 -0.93
N VAL A 44 -0.13 -8.89 -1.53
CA VAL A 44 -0.61 -10.22 -1.17
C VAL A 44 0.44 -11.29 -1.49
N THR A 45 1.17 -11.15 -2.60
CA THR A 45 2.27 -12.07 -2.94
C THR A 45 3.34 -12.08 -1.84
N VAL A 46 3.72 -10.90 -1.35
CA VAL A 46 4.66 -10.76 -0.23
C VAL A 46 4.09 -11.42 1.02
N VAL A 47 2.88 -11.05 1.45
CA VAL A 47 2.25 -11.56 2.68
C VAL A 47 2.14 -13.09 2.69
N VAL A 48 1.61 -13.67 1.61
CA VAL A 48 1.41 -15.13 1.51
C VAL A 48 2.75 -15.84 1.33
N GLY A 49 3.61 -15.32 0.46
CA GLY A 49 4.93 -15.89 0.17
C GLY A 49 5.85 -15.89 1.39
N SER A 50 5.90 -14.79 2.15
CA SER A 50 6.68 -14.72 3.38
C SER A 50 6.12 -15.61 4.47
N GLY A 51 4.79 -15.78 4.56
CA GLY A 51 4.18 -16.74 5.48
C GLY A 51 4.59 -18.19 5.18
N ILE A 52 4.56 -18.59 3.91
CA ILE A 52 5.00 -19.94 3.49
C ILE A 52 6.50 -20.11 3.71
N ALA A 53 7.31 -19.10 3.37
CA ALA A 53 8.76 -19.15 3.58
C ALA A 53 9.10 -19.26 5.07
N ALA A 54 8.46 -18.47 5.92
CA ALA A 54 8.69 -18.49 7.36
C ALA A 54 8.42 -19.87 7.98
N GLN A 55 7.31 -20.52 7.58
CA GLN A 55 6.99 -21.89 7.99
C GLN A 55 8.06 -22.92 7.57
N ARG A 56 8.76 -22.68 6.45
CA ARG A 56 9.82 -23.57 5.96
C ARG A 56 11.18 -23.30 6.62
N LEU A 57 11.49 -22.04 6.93
CA LEU A 57 12.74 -21.67 7.57
C LEU A 57 12.74 -22.00 9.07
N SER A 58 11.60 -21.81 9.72
CA SER A 58 11.48 -21.87 11.18
C SER A 58 10.36 -22.83 11.61
N PRO A 59 10.37 -24.12 11.17
CA PRO A 59 9.21 -25.01 11.27
C PRO A 59 8.72 -25.25 12.70
N ASP A 60 9.63 -25.21 13.69
CA ASP A 60 9.32 -25.52 15.09
C ASP A 60 9.13 -24.27 15.97
N ASP A 61 9.21 -23.06 15.40
CA ASP A 61 9.09 -21.79 16.13
C ASP A 61 8.02 -20.87 15.54
N VAL A 62 6.81 -20.96 16.08
CA VAL A 62 5.67 -20.14 15.66
C VAL A 62 5.91 -18.65 15.93
N GLY A 63 6.62 -18.30 17.01
CA GLY A 63 6.91 -16.90 17.34
C GLY A 63 7.81 -16.26 16.30
N LEU A 64 8.86 -16.97 15.91
CA LEU A 64 9.77 -16.55 14.86
C LEU A 64 9.09 -16.48 13.49
N GLN A 65 8.24 -17.46 13.15
CA GLN A 65 7.46 -17.44 11.92
C GLN A 65 6.60 -16.17 11.77
N LEU A 66 5.90 -15.80 12.85
CA LEU A 66 5.04 -14.61 12.87
C LEU A 66 5.86 -13.33 12.76
N LEU A 67 7.04 -13.27 13.40
CA LEU A 67 7.94 -12.13 13.33
C LEU A 67 8.50 -11.94 11.91
N GLU A 68 9.01 -13.00 11.29
CA GLU A 68 9.53 -12.99 9.92
C GLU A 68 8.47 -12.53 8.93
N ASN A 69 7.27 -13.10 9.01
CA ASN A 69 6.16 -12.75 8.13
C ASN A 69 5.71 -11.29 8.30
N SER A 70 5.58 -10.84 9.56
CA SER A 70 5.13 -9.47 9.86
C SER A 70 6.16 -8.43 9.40
N LEU A 71 7.45 -8.70 9.59
CA LEU A 71 8.53 -7.81 9.15
C LEU A 71 8.60 -7.72 7.63
N ALA A 72 8.55 -8.86 6.94
CA ALA A 72 8.53 -8.90 5.48
C ALA A 72 7.33 -8.13 4.90
N THR A 73 6.15 -8.32 5.50
CA THR A 73 4.93 -7.61 5.13
C THR A 73 5.06 -6.09 5.32
N ALA A 74 5.57 -5.65 6.49
CA ALA A 74 5.71 -4.23 6.78
C ALA A 74 6.70 -3.52 5.83
N LEU A 75 7.85 -4.14 5.57
CA LEU A 75 8.84 -3.63 4.63
C LEU A 75 8.32 -3.63 3.19
N GLY A 76 7.69 -4.73 2.77
CA GLY A 76 7.09 -4.85 1.45
C GLY A 76 6.01 -3.80 1.21
N LEU A 77 5.08 -3.64 2.15
CA LEU A 77 4.05 -2.60 2.08
C LEU A 77 4.66 -1.20 2.01
N THR A 78 5.69 -0.92 2.80
CA THR A 78 6.39 0.39 2.77
C THR A 78 6.94 0.69 1.39
N VAL A 79 7.67 -0.27 0.78
CA VAL A 79 8.23 -0.10 -0.57
C VAL A 79 7.13 0.08 -1.62
N LEU A 80 6.06 -0.72 -1.55
CA LEU A 80 4.94 -0.61 -2.49
C LEU A 80 4.23 0.74 -2.38
N ILE A 81 4.03 1.25 -1.16
CA ILE A 81 3.48 2.59 -0.96
C ILE A 81 4.39 3.62 -1.63
N LEU A 82 5.70 3.61 -1.38
CA LEU A 82 6.62 4.59 -1.97
C LEU A 82 6.61 4.57 -3.51
N ILE A 83 6.44 3.39 -4.13
CA ILE A 83 6.41 3.23 -5.59
C ILE A 83 5.07 3.69 -6.18
N PHE A 84 3.95 3.27 -5.59
CA PHE A 84 2.62 3.47 -6.18
C PHE A 84 1.90 4.74 -5.70
N GLN A 85 2.35 5.36 -4.59
CA GLN A 85 1.72 6.55 -4.03
C GLN A 85 1.65 7.72 -5.01
N PRO A 86 2.67 8.02 -5.84
CA PRO A 86 2.59 9.09 -6.84
C PRO A 86 1.58 8.82 -7.97
N VAL A 87 1.17 7.57 -8.18
CA VAL A 87 0.30 7.17 -9.28
C VAL A 87 -1.16 7.09 -8.83
N SER A 88 -1.45 6.30 -7.79
CA SER A 88 -2.82 5.98 -7.37
C SER A 88 -3.19 6.47 -5.98
N GLY A 89 -2.23 7.01 -5.21
CA GLY A 89 -2.36 7.19 -3.76
C GLY A 89 -2.01 5.94 -2.94
N ALA A 90 -1.69 4.82 -3.61
CA ALA A 90 -1.35 3.53 -3.00
C ALA A 90 -2.32 3.11 -1.88
N HIS A 91 -3.62 3.03 -2.18
CA HIS A 91 -4.58 2.56 -1.20
C HIS A 91 -4.38 1.08 -0.91
N LEU A 92 -4.18 0.29 -1.97
CA LEU A 92 -3.86 -1.15 -1.99
C LEU A 92 -4.82 -2.02 -1.14
N ASN A 93 -5.96 -1.45 -0.75
CA ASN A 93 -6.89 -2.01 0.22
C ASN A 93 -8.28 -1.34 0.08
N PRO A 94 -9.36 -2.14 -0.01
CA PRO A 94 -10.73 -1.64 -0.09
C PRO A 94 -11.13 -0.74 1.08
N VAL A 95 -10.75 -1.11 2.31
CA VAL A 95 -11.07 -0.35 3.53
C VAL A 95 -10.39 1.00 3.52
N VAL A 96 -9.12 1.06 3.10
CA VAL A 96 -8.36 2.31 2.98
C VAL A 96 -9.01 3.23 1.94
N THR A 97 -9.42 2.68 0.79
CA THR A 97 -10.12 3.42 -0.26
C THR A 97 -11.44 4.01 0.24
N LEU A 98 -12.22 3.23 1.01
CA LEU A 98 -13.46 3.70 1.59
C LEU A 98 -13.22 4.75 2.68
N ALA A 99 -12.23 4.54 3.55
CA ALA A 99 -11.87 5.47 4.61
C ALA A 99 -11.45 6.84 4.03
N ASP A 100 -10.62 6.84 2.99
CA ASP A 100 -10.21 8.05 2.26
C ASP A 100 -11.43 8.82 1.68
N ARG A 101 -12.41 8.09 1.14
CA ARG A 101 -13.67 8.69 0.66
C ARG A 101 -14.47 9.37 1.77
N PHE A 102 -14.51 8.80 2.97
CA PHE A 102 -15.19 9.41 4.13
C PHE A 102 -14.39 10.59 4.71
N LEU A 103 -13.08 10.62 4.51
CA LEU A 103 -12.15 11.64 5.01
C LEU A 103 -12.09 12.92 4.18
N GLY A 104 -12.56 12.90 2.93
CA GLY A 104 -12.77 14.11 2.14
C GLY A 104 -12.21 14.12 0.73
N THR A 105 -11.77 12.99 0.17
CA THR A 105 -11.41 12.96 -1.26
C THR A 105 -12.64 13.02 -2.17
N ARG A 106 -12.52 13.79 -3.26
CA ARG A 106 -13.57 14.04 -4.27
C ARG A 106 -13.68 12.92 -5.32
N HIS A 107 -13.33 11.68 -4.97
CA HIS A 107 -13.46 10.57 -5.91
C HIS A 107 -14.92 10.35 -6.28
N ALA A 108 -15.20 10.24 -7.58
CA ALA A 108 -16.53 9.86 -8.02
C ALA A 108 -16.82 8.42 -7.52
N PRO A 109 -18.08 8.08 -7.16
CA PRO A 109 -18.42 6.74 -6.70
C PRO A 109 -17.98 5.62 -7.66
N SER A 110 -17.96 5.89 -8.97
CA SER A 110 -17.47 4.98 -10.00
C SER A 110 -15.97 4.69 -9.88
N GLU A 111 -15.15 5.66 -9.47
CA GLU A 111 -13.70 5.47 -9.30
C GLU A 111 -13.40 4.54 -8.12
N ILE A 112 -14.18 4.65 -7.05
CA ILE A 112 -14.08 3.75 -5.89
C ILE A 112 -14.34 2.31 -6.31
N VAL A 113 -15.41 2.07 -7.07
CA VAL A 113 -15.73 0.72 -7.54
C VAL A 113 -14.58 0.15 -8.38
N VAL A 114 -13.97 0.96 -9.25
CA VAL A 114 -12.82 0.53 -10.05
C VAL A 114 -11.62 0.17 -9.16
N TYR A 115 -11.33 0.97 -8.14
CA TYR A 115 -10.28 0.68 -7.16
C TYR A 115 -10.54 -0.64 -6.42
N LEU A 116 -11.76 -0.83 -5.91
CA LEU A 116 -12.16 -2.03 -5.18
C LEU A 116 -12.01 -3.28 -6.05
N VAL A 117 -12.49 -3.24 -7.30
CA VAL A 117 -12.36 -4.36 -8.23
C VAL A 117 -10.89 -4.64 -8.55
N ALA A 118 -10.09 -3.60 -8.80
CA ALA A 118 -8.66 -3.74 -9.06
C ALA A 118 -7.91 -4.37 -7.86
N GLN A 119 -8.19 -3.92 -6.64
CA GLN A 119 -7.55 -4.44 -5.41
C GLN A 119 -7.94 -5.88 -5.13
N VAL A 120 -9.22 -6.24 -5.27
CA VAL A 120 -9.71 -7.61 -5.04
C VAL A 120 -9.13 -8.56 -6.09
N THR A 121 -9.21 -8.21 -7.38
CA THR A 121 -8.67 -9.05 -8.45
C THR A 121 -7.14 -9.15 -8.39
N GLY A 122 -6.46 -8.06 -8.06
CA GLY A 122 -5.02 -8.03 -7.81
C GLY A 122 -4.63 -8.94 -6.66
N GLY A 123 -5.32 -8.83 -5.51
CA GLY A 123 -5.08 -9.67 -4.35
C GLY A 123 -5.30 -11.16 -4.62
N ILE A 124 -6.35 -11.53 -5.34
CA ILE A 124 -6.59 -12.91 -5.79
C ILE A 124 -5.42 -13.38 -6.67
N GLY A 125 -5.01 -12.58 -7.65
CA GLY A 125 -3.88 -12.89 -8.52
C GLY A 125 -2.56 -13.06 -7.75
N GLY A 126 -2.32 -12.21 -6.75
CA GLY A 126 -1.14 -12.29 -5.87
C GLY A 126 -1.11 -13.55 -5.02
N ALA A 127 -2.25 -13.96 -4.46
CA ALA A 127 -2.34 -15.20 -3.69
C ALA A 127 -2.07 -16.44 -4.57
N ILE A 128 -2.62 -16.47 -5.79
CA ILE A 128 -2.36 -17.52 -6.77
C ILE A 128 -0.86 -17.54 -7.12
N LEU A 129 -0.27 -16.37 -7.42
CA LEU A 129 1.14 -16.25 -7.76
C LEU A 129 2.04 -16.78 -6.63
N ALA A 130 1.81 -16.38 -5.38
CA ALA A 130 2.59 -16.86 -4.24
C ALA A 130 2.49 -18.39 -4.07
N ASN A 131 1.29 -18.94 -4.17
CA ASN A 131 1.11 -20.40 -4.09
C ASN A 131 1.87 -21.13 -5.21
N LEU A 132 1.84 -20.61 -6.44
CA LEU A 132 2.61 -21.17 -7.55
C LEU A 132 4.13 -21.06 -7.32
N MET A 133 4.63 -19.92 -6.83
CA MET A 133 6.05 -19.71 -6.53
C MET A 133 6.60 -20.74 -5.54
N PHE A 134 5.80 -21.12 -4.55
CA PHE A 134 6.19 -22.06 -3.51
C PHE A 134 5.69 -23.50 -3.76
N GLN A 135 5.06 -23.78 -4.91
CA GLN A 135 4.44 -25.07 -5.22
C GLN A 135 3.44 -25.52 -4.14
N ALA A 136 2.75 -24.56 -3.52
CA ALA A 136 1.70 -24.80 -2.55
C ALA A 136 0.35 -25.03 -3.26
N PRO A 137 -0.57 -25.83 -2.70
CA PRO A 137 -1.88 -26.04 -3.29
C PRO A 137 -2.65 -24.72 -3.42
N THR A 138 -3.09 -24.39 -4.63
CA THR A 138 -4.04 -23.30 -4.89
C THR A 138 -5.46 -23.76 -4.58
N ALA A 139 -5.76 -24.00 -3.31
CA ALA A 139 -7.08 -24.41 -2.85
C ALA A 139 -7.81 -23.24 -2.20
N VAL A 140 -9.14 -23.21 -2.35
CA VAL A 140 -9.99 -22.33 -1.54
C VAL A 140 -9.82 -22.74 -0.08
N SER A 141 -9.50 -21.78 0.79
CA SER A 141 -9.24 -22.06 2.19
C SER A 141 -10.49 -22.67 2.85
N THR A 142 -10.37 -23.91 3.31
CA THR A 142 -11.41 -24.64 4.07
C THR A 142 -11.27 -24.46 5.58
N THR A 143 -10.44 -23.51 6.01
CA THR A 143 -10.16 -23.26 7.43
C THR A 143 -11.34 -22.50 8.03
N ASP A 144 -12.00 -23.09 9.03
CA ASP A 144 -13.02 -22.39 9.82
C ASP A 144 -12.35 -21.31 10.67
N ARG A 145 -12.38 -20.07 10.17
CA ARG A 145 -11.82 -18.89 10.84
C ARG A 145 -12.86 -18.12 11.66
N LEU A 146 -14.13 -18.56 11.67
CA LEU A 146 -15.17 -17.89 12.43
C LEU A 146 -15.09 -18.29 13.92
N SER A 147 -14.45 -17.44 14.71
CA SER A 147 -14.57 -17.45 16.17
C SER A 147 -14.90 -16.04 16.64
N ALA A 148 -15.58 -15.93 17.80
CA ALA A 148 -15.86 -14.63 18.40
C ALA A 148 -14.57 -13.81 18.65
N GLY A 149 -13.47 -14.50 19.00
CA GLY A 149 -12.16 -13.88 19.18
C GLY A 149 -11.57 -13.33 17.87
N HIS A 150 -11.71 -14.03 16.75
CA HIS A 150 -11.27 -13.54 15.45
C HIS A 150 -12.09 -12.34 14.98
N LEU A 151 -13.41 -12.34 15.20
CA LEU A 151 -14.28 -11.20 14.85
C LEU A 151 -13.92 -9.95 15.66
N LEU A 152 -13.69 -10.10 16.97
CA LEU A 152 -13.22 -8.99 17.81
C LEU A 152 -11.85 -8.48 17.35
N GLY A 153 -10.93 -9.39 17.03
CA GLY A 153 -9.61 -9.04 16.49
C GLY A 153 -9.69 -8.26 15.18
N GLU A 154 -10.58 -8.65 14.26
CA GLU A 154 -10.80 -7.98 12.98
C GLU A 154 -11.37 -6.57 13.16
N VAL A 155 -12.35 -6.42 14.06
CA VAL A 155 -12.91 -5.10 14.40
C VAL A 155 -11.83 -4.20 14.99
N VAL A 156 -11.05 -4.70 15.95
CA VAL A 156 -9.98 -3.91 16.60
C VAL A 156 -8.88 -3.55 15.60
N ALA A 157 -8.43 -4.50 14.77
CA ALA A 157 -7.40 -4.25 13.76
C ALA A 157 -7.86 -3.24 12.71
N THR A 158 -9.09 -3.38 12.21
CA THR A 158 -9.64 -2.49 11.18
C THR A 158 -9.91 -1.09 11.76
N ALA A 159 -10.48 -1.01 12.96
CA ALA A 159 -10.69 0.26 13.65
C ALA A 159 -9.35 0.95 13.95
N GLY A 160 -8.35 0.19 14.43
CA GLY A 160 -7.00 0.70 14.68
C GLY A 160 -6.34 1.25 13.41
N LEU A 161 -6.42 0.51 12.30
CA LEU A 161 -5.89 0.96 10.99
C LEU A 161 -6.59 2.24 10.52
N VAL A 162 -7.92 2.28 10.56
CA VAL A 162 -8.69 3.46 10.12
C VAL A 162 -8.41 4.67 11.02
N LEU A 163 -8.37 4.47 12.34
CA LEU A 163 -8.03 5.53 13.30
C LEU A 163 -6.61 6.05 13.09
N LEU A 164 -5.65 5.18 12.79
CA LEU A 164 -4.28 5.57 12.49
C LEU A 164 -4.22 6.42 11.21
N ILE A 165 -4.89 5.99 10.15
CA ILE A 165 -5.00 6.77 8.90
C ILE A 165 -5.63 8.14 9.18
N PHE A 166 -6.72 8.18 9.94
CA PHE A 166 -7.37 9.43 10.38
C PHE A 166 -6.42 10.33 11.18
N ALA A 167 -5.67 9.77 12.13
CA ALA A 167 -4.74 10.52 12.98
C ALA A 167 -3.57 11.09 12.17
N LEU A 168 -3.04 10.33 11.22
CA LEU A 168 -1.97 10.77 10.31
C LEU A 168 -2.46 11.85 9.34
N ALA A 169 -3.65 11.68 8.75
CA ALA A 169 -4.26 12.67 7.87
C ALA A 169 -4.58 14.00 8.60
N ARG A 170 -5.05 13.91 9.87
CA ARG A 170 -5.39 15.10 10.67
C ARG A 170 -4.20 15.82 11.28
N THR A 171 -3.07 15.17 11.46
CA THR A 171 -1.89 15.82 12.07
C THR A 171 -1.13 16.76 11.14
N GLY A 172 -1.61 17.00 9.91
CA GLY A 172 -1.05 18.01 9.00
C GLY A 172 0.42 17.76 8.65
N ARG A 173 0.91 16.52 8.82
CA ARG A 173 2.27 16.11 8.47
C ARG A 173 2.43 15.79 6.98
N SER A 174 1.67 16.47 6.13
CA SER A 174 1.85 16.49 4.68
C SER A 174 3.24 17.00 4.27
N ALA A 175 4.02 17.58 5.20
CA ALA A 175 5.41 17.97 5.00
C ALA A 175 6.44 16.81 5.05
N LEU A 176 6.04 15.58 5.43
CA LEU A 176 6.91 14.38 5.39
C LEU A 176 6.57 13.43 4.23
N VAL A 177 5.50 13.72 3.50
CA VAL A 177 5.22 13.13 2.19
C VAL A 177 5.82 14.09 1.17
N ALA A 178 6.68 13.59 0.27
CA ALA A 178 7.35 14.43 -0.71
C ALA A 178 6.32 15.35 -1.43
N PRO A 179 6.64 16.65 -1.60
CA PRO A 179 5.69 17.63 -2.10
C PRO A 179 5.25 17.29 -3.53
N ALA A 180 3.94 17.36 -3.75
CA ALA A 180 3.27 17.23 -5.04
C ALA A 180 3.47 18.47 -5.93
#